data_AF-A0A6A5XIN2-F1
#
_entry.id   AF-A0A6A5XIN2-F1
#
_cell.length_a   1.000
_cell.length_b   1.000
_cell.length_c   1.000
_cell.angle_alpha   90.00
_cell.angle_beta   90.00
_cell.angle_gamma   90.00
#
_symmetry.space_group_name_H-M   'P 1'
#
loop_
_entity.id
_entity.type
_entity.pdbx_description
1 polymer ?
#
loop_
_entity_poly.entity_id
_entity_poly.type
_entity_poly.pdbx_seq_one_letter_code
_entity_poly.pdbx_strand_id
1 'polypeptide(L)'
;MSQLPISDASSLPPKPPSPPHPPPATEDDDSQPRKRARVDDGTRELSSEIPPPAASNVPQAQPVLFPIQPLNRFHGASATIKRPREIAHFSYDDVHGYREDESGINYYYRPPIGADLREGFDTFQYYEDKEDPHLDSLLKTLVSKEKREDKKVQTDFVTWRGMMTKIMTVPYDMFAEFEMLATLHDGTIYIHEDFDAKAASRAAENDPPRTNRRPDPNQQSREMMTYWGYKFETLALIPDVPQKVSPEFIENRTKAVVSNYAQHCSIVRTAFGPHGIVLGGEVDGLWHPKSSDPDAPIPWIELKTSEELPPYPHNRDILKFERKLLKFWAQSFLLGVEKVIVGFRSKQGILKVIDVYETVRIPGMVRRGTGCWDGNTCINFAAAFLTHLKQTITGQGVYRVRLRKRGTHIEISKTAEQGTGKILSKEFLDWRSEDKEKETAGDVDNPAAEADPSS
;
A
#
# COMPACT_ATOMS: atom_id res chain seq x y z
N MET A 1 0.88 11.86 41.35
CA MET A 1 0.28 10.61 41.85
C MET A 1 -1.13 10.92 42.36
N SER A 2 -2.17 10.57 41.60
CA SER A 2 -3.54 10.42 42.11
C SER A 2 -4.24 9.38 41.23
N GLN A 3 -4.57 8.24 41.84
CA GLN A 3 -5.19 7.09 41.20
C GLN A 3 -6.68 7.36 40.93
N LEU A 4 -7.16 6.95 39.75
CA LEU A 4 -8.60 6.86 39.43
C LEU A 4 -9.05 5.39 39.54
N PRO A 5 -10.27 5.11 40.02
CA PRO A 5 -10.67 3.76 40.39
C PRO A 5 -11.14 2.92 39.18
N ILE A 6 -10.88 1.62 39.29
CA ILE A 6 -11.32 0.54 38.41
C ILE A 6 -12.77 0.20 38.78
N SER A 7 -13.68 0.17 37.81
CA SER A 7 -15.01 -0.44 37.96
C SER A 7 -15.15 -1.64 37.03
N ASP A 8 -15.22 -2.82 37.64
CA ASP A 8 -15.61 -4.08 37.03
C ASP A 8 -17.15 -4.15 36.96
N ALA A 9 -17.73 -4.47 35.80
CA ALA A 9 -19.15 -4.77 35.68
C ALA A 9 -19.45 -5.66 34.46
N SER A 10 -19.42 -6.97 34.70
CA SER A 10 -20.04 -7.97 33.85
C SER A 10 -21.58 -7.90 33.99
N SER A 11 -22.26 -7.36 32.99
CA SER A 11 -23.69 -7.66 32.73
C SER A 11 -24.10 -7.06 31.39
N LEU A 12 -24.24 -7.91 30.37
CA LEU A 12 -24.76 -7.52 29.05
C LEU A 12 -26.30 -7.52 29.05
N PRO A 13 -26.96 -6.53 28.45
CA PRO A 13 -28.41 -6.55 28.21
C PRO A 13 -28.79 -7.50 27.04
N PRO A 14 -30.02 -8.06 27.02
CA PRO A 14 -30.45 -9.03 26.02
C PRO A 14 -30.71 -8.44 24.63
N LYS A 15 -30.57 -9.29 23.61
CA LYS A 15 -30.65 -9.01 22.17
C LYS A 15 -32.09 -8.62 21.72
N PRO A 16 -32.27 -7.59 20.87
CA PRO A 16 -33.58 -7.26 20.30
C PRO A 16 -34.00 -8.23 19.17
N PRO A 17 -35.32 -8.43 18.96
CA PRO A 17 -35.86 -9.42 18.01
C PRO A 17 -35.69 -8.99 16.53
N SER A 18 -35.53 -9.99 15.66
CA SER A 18 -35.35 -9.84 14.21
C SER A 18 -36.65 -9.40 13.49
N PRO A 19 -36.58 -8.53 12.47
CA PRO A 19 -37.74 -8.13 11.68
C PRO A 19 -38.19 -9.21 10.66
N PRO A 20 -39.47 -9.25 10.28
CA PRO A 20 -40.04 -10.30 9.42
C PRO A 20 -39.69 -10.12 7.93
N HIS A 21 -39.66 -11.25 7.22
CA HIS A 21 -39.41 -11.35 5.77
C HIS A 21 -40.55 -10.75 4.92
N PRO A 22 -40.25 -10.09 3.78
CA PRO A 22 -41.25 -9.70 2.80
C PRO A 22 -41.62 -10.89 1.85
N PRO A 23 -42.86 -10.91 1.32
CA PRO A 23 -43.36 -12.00 0.46
C PRO A 23 -42.87 -11.87 -1.00
N PRO A 24 -42.95 -12.97 -1.79
CA PRO A 24 -42.49 -13.01 -3.17
C PRO A 24 -43.51 -12.38 -4.14
N ALA A 25 -43.02 -11.69 -5.17
CA ALA A 25 -43.84 -11.19 -6.27
C ALA A 25 -43.51 -11.96 -7.56
N THR A 26 -44.59 -12.27 -8.28
CA THR A 26 -44.78 -13.20 -9.39
C THR A 26 -44.39 -12.65 -10.77
N GLU A 27 -44.17 -13.57 -11.71
CA GLU A 27 -43.83 -13.39 -13.13
C GLU A 27 -45.03 -12.96 -14.03
N ASP A 28 -44.63 -12.56 -15.25
CA ASP A 28 -45.35 -12.50 -16.54
C ASP A 28 -46.32 -11.33 -16.83
N ASP A 29 -46.03 -10.54 -17.88
CA ASP A 29 -46.55 -10.80 -19.23
C ASP A 29 -45.92 -9.86 -20.30
N ASP A 30 -45.92 -10.40 -21.51
CA ASP A 30 -45.33 -10.04 -22.79
C ASP A 30 -46.02 -8.84 -23.47
N SER A 31 -45.27 -8.10 -24.32
CA SER A 31 -45.75 -7.46 -25.56
C SER A 31 -44.81 -6.35 -26.09
N GLN A 32 -44.13 -6.64 -27.21
CA GLN A 32 -43.74 -5.62 -28.19
C GLN A 32 -44.95 -5.24 -29.06
N PRO A 33 -44.98 -4.06 -29.73
CA PRO A 33 -44.46 -4.02 -31.10
C PRO A 33 -43.92 -2.65 -31.64
N ARG A 34 -43.09 -2.79 -32.69
CA ARG A 34 -43.00 -2.00 -33.95
C ARG A 34 -41.98 -0.87 -34.15
N LYS A 35 -41.16 -1.14 -35.18
CA LYS A 35 -40.25 -0.35 -36.03
C LYS A 35 -40.83 0.94 -36.65
N ARG A 36 -39.97 1.95 -36.80
CA ARG A 36 -39.70 2.86 -37.96
C ARG A 36 -38.80 4.01 -37.43
N ALA A 37 -37.95 4.72 -38.18
CA ALA A 37 -37.27 4.56 -39.45
C ALA A 37 -36.03 5.48 -39.38
N ARG A 38 -35.01 5.16 -40.17
CA ARG A 38 -33.70 5.82 -40.28
C ARG A 38 -33.81 7.13 -41.08
N VAL A 39 -33.10 8.17 -40.67
CA VAL A 39 -32.77 9.33 -41.52
C VAL A 39 -31.27 9.61 -41.36
N ASP A 40 -30.58 9.56 -42.50
CA ASP A 40 -29.19 10.01 -42.68
C ASP A 40 -29.09 11.51 -42.43
N ASP A 41 -28.02 11.94 -41.78
CA ASP A 41 -27.38 13.19 -42.17
C ASP A 41 -25.87 13.01 -42.15
N GLY A 42 -25.26 13.36 -43.28
CA GLY A 42 -23.86 13.15 -43.56
C GLY A 42 -23.05 14.37 -43.18
N THR A 43 -21.93 14.16 -42.50
CA THR A 43 -20.85 15.14 -42.52
C THR A 43 -19.52 14.39 -42.48
N ARG A 44 -18.85 14.36 -43.64
CA ARG A 44 -17.42 14.04 -43.79
C ARG A 44 -16.63 15.18 -43.17
N GLU A 45 -15.62 14.91 -42.34
CA GLU A 45 -14.31 15.58 -42.41
C GLU A 45 -13.18 14.73 -41.79
N LEU A 46 -12.17 14.49 -42.64
CA LEU A 46 -10.74 14.22 -42.46
C LEU A 46 -10.20 13.46 -41.23
N SER A 47 -9.83 12.20 -41.50
CA SER A 47 -8.89 11.38 -40.73
C SER A 47 -7.44 11.78 -40.98
N SER A 48 -6.73 12.24 -39.93
CA SER A 48 -5.26 12.21 -39.87
C SER A 48 -4.81 10.91 -39.20
N GLU A 49 -4.45 9.92 -40.00
CA GLU A 49 -3.88 8.65 -39.51
C GLU A 49 -2.48 8.89 -38.94
N ILE A 50 -2.34 8.77 -37.62
CA ILE A 50 -1.06 8.53 -36.95
C ILE A 50 -0.86 7.01 -36.96
N PRO A 51 0.22 6.46 -37.55
CA PRO A 51 0.44 5.02 -37.57
C PRO A 51 0.72 4.52 -36.14
N PRO A 52 0.14 3.38 -35.72
CA PRO A 52 0.42 2.82 -34.41
C PRO A 52 1.89 2.38 -34.32
N PRO A 53 2.54 2.48 -33.15
CA PRO A 53 3.89 1.98 -32.97
C PRO A 53 3.91 0.46 -33.21
N ALA A 54 4.96 0.01 -33.90
CA ALA A 54 5.14 -1.39 -34.30
C ALA A 54 4.97 -2.33 -33.10
N ALA A 55 3.94 -3.18 -33.15
CA ALA A 55 3.75 -4.24 -32.19
C ALA A 55 4.92 -5.23 -32.29
N SER A 56 5.65 -5.38 -31.19
CA SER A 56 6.60 -6.47 -31.01
C SER A 56 5.84 -7.79 -31.10
N ASN A 57 6.04 -8.52 -32.20
CA ASN A 57 5.48 -9.85 -32.44
C ASN A 57 6.19 -10.91 -31.56
N VAL A 58 5.99 -10.81 -30.25
CA VAL A 58 6.23 -11.93 -29.33
C VAL A 58 4.93 -12.74 -29.28
N PRO A 59 4.94 -14.06 -29.55
CA PRO A 59 3.77 -14.90 -29.33
C PRO A 59 3.33 -14.76 -27.88
N GLN A 60 2.22 -14.08 -27.62
CA GLN A 60 1.73 -13.89 -26.26
C GLN A 60 1.26 -15.25 -25.73
N ALA A 61 2.07 -15.88 -24.89
CA ALA A 61 1.64 -17.00 -24.08
C ALA A 61 0.37 -16.58 -23.31
N GLN A 62 -0.62 -17.47 -23.25
CA GLN A 62 -1.86 -17.16 -22.54
C GLN A 62 -1.55 -16.79 -21.08
N PRO A 63 -2.21 -15.76 -20.52
CA PRO A 63 -1.97 -15.35 -19.15
C PRO A 63 -2.33 -16.49 -18.19
N VAL A 64 -1.47 -16.72 -17.21
CA VAL A 64 -1.79 -17.57 -16.06
C VAL A 64 -2.75 -16.81 -15.15
N LEU A 65 -3.80 -17.46 -14.70
CA LEU A 65 -4.88 -16.82 -13.93
C LEU A 65 -4.89 -17.32 -12.49
N PHE A 66 -4.92 -16.37 -11.54
CA PHE A 66 -5.13 -16.66 -10.13
C PHE A 66 -6.55 -16.25 -9.70
N PRO A 67 -7.47 -17.20 -9.46
CA PRO A 67 -8.86 -16.90 -9.11
C PRO A 67 -9.00 -16.32 -7.69
N ILE A 68 -9.68 -15.17 -7.60
CA ILE A 68 -10.00 -14.48 -6.34
C ILE A 68 -11.15 -15.18 -5.61
N GLN A 69 -12.13 -15.66 -6.36
CA GLN A 69 -13.29 -16.37 -5.83
C GLN A 69 -13.14 -17.89 -6.01
N PRO A 70 -13.85 -18.70 -5.21
CA PRO A 70 -14.62 -18.32 -4.02
C PRO A 70 -13.70 -17.99 -2.82
N LEU A 71 -14.06 -16.97 -2.03
CA LEU A 71 -13.25 -16.53 -0.86
C LEU A 71 -13.09 -17.60 0.22
N ASN A 72 -14.01 -18.55 0.31
CA ASN A 72 -13.97 -19.63 1.30
C ASN A 72 -12.68 -20.47 1.25
N ARG A 73 -11.98 -20.49 0.09
CA ARG A 73 -10.65 -21.11 -0.08
C ARG A 73 -9.56 -20.48 0.79
N PHE A 74 -9.78 -19.26 1.26
CA PHE A 74 -8.85 -18.49 2.07
C PHE A 74 -9.35 -18.30 3.51
N HIS A 75 -10.51 -18.86 3.87
CA HIS A 75 -11.04 -18.80 5.23
C HIS A 75 -10.27 -19.74 6.18
N GLY A 76 -10.34 -19.43 7.47
CA GLY A 76 -9.86 -20.31 8.54
C GLY A 76 -8.69 -19.72 9.31
N ALA A 77 -7.81 -20.61 9.79
CA ALA A 77 -6.59 -20.22 10.49
C ALA A 77 -5.70 -19.39 9.56
N SER A 78 -5.11 -18.34 10.10
CA SER A 78 -4.20 -17.47 9.36
C SER A 78 -2.92 -18.25 9.02
N ALA A 79 -2.42 -18.07 7.80
CA ALA A 79 -1.10 -18.53 7.40
C ALA A 79 -0.04 -17.94 8.35
N THR A 80 1.03 -18.69 8.57
CA THR A 80 2.14 -18.23 9.41
C THR A 80 2.69 -16.92 8.88
N ILE A 81 2.80 -15.92 9.75
CA ILE A 81 3.41 -14.63 9.43
C ILE A 81 4.56 -14.40 10.40
N LYS A 82 5.72 -14.00 9.87
CA LYS A 82 6.79 -13.49 10.72
C LYS A 82 6.54 -12.02 10.99
N ARG A 83 6.79 -11.58 12.22
CA ARG A 83 6.73 -10.16 12.57
C ARG A 83 7.71 -9.39 11.66
N PRO A 84 7.29 -8.27 11.03
CA PRO A 84 8.20 -7.39 10.32
C PRO A 84 9.32 -6.91 11.25
N ARG A 85 10.57 -7.00 10.77
CA ARG A 85 11.76 -6.48 11.46
C ARG A 85 12.49 -5.54 10.52
N GLU A 86 12.74 -4.30 10.96
CA GLU A 86 13.54 -3.35 10.20
C GLU A 86 14.96 -3.89 10.01
N ILE A 87 15.45 -3.86 8.77
CA ILE A 87 16.79 -4.31 8.40
C ILE A 87 17.66 -3.18 7.84
N ALA A 88 17.03 -2.13 7.33
CA ALA A 88 17.64 -0.90 6.83
C ALA A 88 16.59 0.22 6.76
N HIS A 89 17.03 1.46 6.52
CA HIS A 89 16.17 2.63 6.36
C HIS A 89 16.89 3.70 5.53
N PHE A 90 16.13 4.67 5.04
CA PHE A 90 16.66 5.89 4.43
C PHE A 90 15.64 7.02 4.56
N SER A 91 16.07 8.25 4.33
CA SER A 91 15.24 9.45 4.32
C SER A 91 15.35 10.19 2.98
N TYR A 92 14.31 10.93 2.63
CA TYR A 92 14.37 12.01 1.65
C TYR A 92 14.32 13.35 2.40
N ASP A 93 15.13 14.32 1.99
CA ASP A 93 15.15 15.66 2.60
C ASP A 93 14.10 16.60 2.00
N ASP A 94 14.14 17.87 2.40
CA ASP A 94 13.20 18.91 1.95
C ASP A 94 13.28 19.24 0.44
N VAL A 95 14.28 18.73 -0.27
CA VAL A 95 14.39 18.81 -1.74
C VAL A 95 14.24 17.43 -2.41
N HIS A 96 13.74 16.45 -1.66
CA HIS A 96 13.57 15.05 -2.06
C HIS A 96 14.88 14.35 -2.45
N GLY A 97 15.99 14.75 -1.82
CA GLY A 97 17.31 14.12 -1.97
C GLY A 97 17.49 12.94 -1.02
N TYR A 98 17.91 11.79 -1.57
CA TYR A 98 18.19 10.57 -0.81
C TYR A 98 19.29 10.78 0.24
N ARG A 99 19.01 10.34 1.48
CA ARG A 99 19.94 10.24 2.60
C ARG A 99 19.82 8.87 3.26
N GLU A 100 20.93 8.18 3.46
CA GLU A 100 20.91 6.89 4.16
C GLU A 100 21.03 7.11 5.67
N ASP A 101 20.04 7.79 6.24
CA ASP A 101 19.97 8.14 7.66
C ASP A 101 18.52 8.26 8.15
N GLU A 102 18.37 8.72 9.39
CA GLU A 102 17.10 8.92 10.08
C GLU A 102 16.65 10.40 10.09
N SER A 103 17.20 11.26 9.21
CA SER A 103 16.92 12.70 9.25
C SER A 103 15.46 13.05 8.96
N GLY A 104 14.72 12.15 8.29
CA GLY A 104 13.30 12.32 7.99
C GLY A 104 12.36 11.90 9.13
N ILE A 105 12.87 11.40 10.26
CA ILE A 105 12.02 10.96 11.37
C ILE A 105 11.45 12.17 12.12
N ASN A 106 10.13 12.20 12.22
CA ASN A 106 9.40 13.13 13.08
C ASN A 106 8.69 12.39 14.22
N TYR A 107 8.25 13.13 15.24
CA TYR A 107 7.55 12.60 16.41
C TYR A 107 6.10 13.08 16.45
N TYR A 108 5.20 12.19 16.86
CA TYR A 108 3.81 12.54 17.05
C TYR A 108 3.64 13.61 18.14
N TYR A 109 2.93 14.67 17.78
CA TYR A 109 2.44 15.66 18.72
C TYR A 109 1.00 16.01 18.37
N ARG A 110 0.10 15.93 19.35
CA ARG A 110 -1.33 16.05 19.10
C ARG A 110 -1.68 17.37 18.37
N PRO A 111 -2.30 17.33 17.19
CA PRO A 111 -2.72 18.55 16.49
C PRO A 111 -3.90 19.23 17.22
N PRO A 112 -4.08 20.55 17.05
CA PRO A 112 -5.17 21.28 17.70
C PRO A 112 -6.52 20.90 17.09
N ILE A 113 -7.49 20.52 17.94
CA ILE A 113 -8.87 20.30 17.52
C ILE A 113 -9.48 21.63 17.08
N GLY A 114 -10.22 21.61 15.97
CA GLY A 114 -10.75 22.81 15.33
C GLY A 114 -9.86 23.38 14.22
N ALA A 115 -8.66 22.84 14.01
CA ALA A 115 -7.79 23.24 12.90
C ALA A 115 -8.49 23.06 11.54
N ASP A 116 -8.30 24.03 10.65
CA ASP A 116 -8.76 23.93 9.26
C ASP A 116 -7.69 23.24 8.41
N LEU A 117 -7.97 22.00 8.00
CA LEU A 117 -7.02 21.23 7.19
C LEU A 117 -6.87 21.78 5.76
N ARG A 118 -7.65 22.78 5.36
CA ARG A 118 -7.52 23.46 4.05
C ARG A 118 -6.53 24.62 4.07
N GLU A 119 -6.16 25.11 5.25
CA GLU A 119 -5.34 26.32 5.40
C GLU A 119 -3.92 26.12 4.87
N GLY A 120 -3.54 26.93 3.88
CA GLY A 120 -2.23 26.90 3.22
C GLY A 120 -2.19 26.09 1.91
N PHE A 121 -3.34 25.64 1.40
CA PHE A 121 -3.43 24.86 0.15
C PHE A 121 -2.83 25.57 -1.06
N ASP A 122 -2.99 26.89 -1.14
CA ASP A 122 -2.44 27.76 -2.18
C ASP A 122 -0.91 27.86 -2.16
N THR A 123 -0.29 27.57 -1.02
CA THR A 123 1.17 27.56 -0.82
C THR A 123 1.76 26.15 -0.76
N PHE A 124 0.97 25.13 -1.07
CA PHE A 124 1.38 23.73 -0.94
C PHE A 124 2.58 23.42 -1.85
N GLN A 125 3.68 22.94 -1.25
CA GLN A 125 4.85 22.47 -1.97
C GLN A 125 4.68 20.99 -2.30
N TYR A 126 4.14 20.71 -3.49
CA TYR A 126 3.83 19.36 -3.94
C TYR A 126 4.97 18.75 -4.74
N TYR A 127 5.53 17.65 -4.23
CA TYR A 127 6.41 16.73 -4.94
C TYR A 127 5.60 15.60 -5.58
N GLU A 128 5.96 15.29 -6.82
CA GLU A 128 5.55 14.09 -7.52
C GLU A 128 6.70 13.61 -8.40
N ASP A 129 6.86 12.30 -8.48
CA ASP A 129 7.86 11.66 -9.32
C ASP A 129 7.66 12.06 -10.79
N LYS A 130 8.67 12.71 -11.36
CA LYS A 130 8.69 13.07 -12.79
C LYS A 130 9.11 11.91 -13.68
N GLU A 131 9.86 10.97 -13.11
CA GLU A 131 10.40 9.78 -13.75
C GLU A 131 10.06 8.56 -12.88
N ASP A 132 10.09 7.36 -13.45
CA ASP A 132 9.78 6.15 -12.69
C ASP A 132 10.88 5.90 -11.62
N PRO A 133 10.57 5.97 -10.31
CA PRO A 133 11.55 5.76 -9.26
C PRO A 133 11.99 4.29 -9.13
N HIS A 134 11.31 3.37 -9.84
CA HIS A 134 11.58 1.93 -9.80
C HIS A 134 11.70 1.40 -8.37
N LEU A 135 12.61 0.46 -8.12
CA LEU A 135 12.99 0.04 -6.77
C LEU A 135 14.28 0.73 -6.30
N ASP A 136 14.72 1.80 -6.96
CA ASP A 136 16.11 2.26 -6.92
C ASP A 136 16.59 2.59 -5.51
N SER A 137 15.89 3.46 -4.77
CA SER A 137 16.28 3.82 -3.40
C SER A 137 16.25 2.63 -2.45
N LEU A 138 15.29 1.71 -2.62
CA LEU A 138 15.24 0.48 -1.83
C LEU A 138 16.42 -0.45 -2.14
N LEU A 139 16.72 -0.68 -3.41
CA LEU A 139 17.84 -1.53 -3.83
C LEU A 139 19.19 -0.91 -3.45
N LYS A 140 19.34 0.41 -3.61
CA LYS A 140 20.53 1.15 -3.18
C LYS A 140 20.80 0.97 -1.68
N THR A 141 19.76 1.12 -0.85
CA THR A 141 19.88 0.91 0.60
C THR A 141 20.23 -0.55 0.94
N LEU A 142 19.64 -1.52 0.22
CA LEU A 142 19.96 -2.93 0.40
C LEU A 142 21.41 -3.25 0.00
N VAL A 143 21.90 -2.70 -1.12
CA VAL A 143 23.31 -2.85 -1.56
C VAL A 143 24.26 -2.31 -0.50
N SER A 144 23.99 -1.11 0.02
CA SER A 144 24.80 -0.51 1.09
C SER A 144 24.86 -1.42 2.33
N LYS A 145 23.71 -1.95 2.76
CA LYS A 145 23.63 -2.92 3.86
C LYS A 145 24.43 -4.18 3.57
N GLU A 146 24.22 -4.81 2.41
CA GLU A 146 24.89 -6.06 2.01
C GLU A 146 26.41 -5.87 1.97
N LYS A 147 26.90 -4.73 1.47
CA LYS A 147 28.33 -4.35 1.48
C LYS A 147 28.89 -4.20 2.89
N ARG A 148 28.15 -3.55 3.79
CA ARG A 148 28.58 -3.31 5.18
C ARG A 148 28.65 -4.61 5.99
N GLU A 149 27.73 -5.53 5.73
CA GLU A 149 27.60 -6.79 6.47
C GLU A 149 28.29 -7.98 5.78
N ASP A 150 28.87 -7.74 4.58
CA ASP A 150 29.45 -8.75 3.68
C ASP A 150 28.54 -9.97 3.53
N LYS A 151 27.23 -9.71 3.38
CA LYS A 151 26.20 -10.74 3.38
C LYS A 151 24.95 -10.32 2.63
N LYS A 152 24.62 -11.08 1.59
CA LYS A 152 23.37 -10.95 0.84
C LYS A 152 22.12 -11.16 1.71
N VAL A 153 21.11 -10.33 1.52
CA VAL A 153 19.79 -10.50 2.12
C VAL A 153 19.01 -11.57 1.34
N GLN A 154 18.99 -12.80 1.86
CA GLN A 154 18.23 -13.89 1.26
C GLN A 154 16.71 -13.77 1.53
N THR A 155 15.94 -13.64 0.44
CA THR A 155 14.48 -13.50 0.46
C THR A 155 13.87 -13.97 -0.86
N ASP A 156 12.59 -14.34 -0.85
CA ASP A 156 11.88 -14.77 -2.06
C ASP A 156 11.34 -13.59 -2.86
N PHE A 157 10.95 -12.52 -2.16
CA PHE A 157 10.34 -11.34 -2.76
C PHE A 157 10.95 -10.03 -2.23
N VAL A 158 11.03 -9.03 -3.11
CA VAL A 158 11.42 -7.65 -2.78
C VAL A 158 10.45 -6.70 -3.50
N THR A 159 9.83 -5.79 -2.76
CA THR A 159 8.90 -4.80 -3.35
C THR A 159 8.63 -3.63 -2.41
N TRP A 160 8.01 -2.57 -2.93
CA TRP A 160 7.39 -1.54 -2.09
C TRP A 160 6.14 -2.08 -1.40
N ARG A 161 5.94 -1.72 -0.13
CA ARG A 161 4.77 -2.06 0.70
C ARG A 161 3.45 -1.76 0.00
N GLY A 162 3.40 -0.70 -0.82
CA GLY A 162 2.21 -0.34 -1.59
C GLY A 162 1.73 -1.47 -2.51
N MET A 163 2.64 -2.21 -3.15
CA MET A 163 2.30 -3.34 -4.01
C MET A 163 1.70 -4.48 -3.19
N MET A 164 2.36 -4.82 -2.08
CA MET A 164 1.86 -5.87 -1.19
C MET A 164 0.52 -5.50 -0.56
N THR A 165 0.28 -4.22 -0.25
CA THR A 165 -1.02 -3.72 0.22
C THR A 165 -2.11 -3.99 -0.81
N LYS A 166 -1.87 -3.62 -2.09
CA LYS A 166 -2.83 -3.85 -3.18
C LYS A 166 -3.21 -5.32 -3.28
N ILE A 167 -2.22 -6.23 -3.28
CA ILE A 167 -2.41 -7.69 -3.32
C ILE A 167 -3.21 -8.17 -2.10
N MET A 168 -2.81 -7.76 -0.89
CA MET A 168 -3.39 -8.23 0.35
C MET A 168 -4.86 -7.82 0.52
N THR A 169 -5.27 -6.69 -0.04
CA THR A 169 -6.64 -6.18 0.07
C THR A 169 -7.60 -6.68 -1.01
N VAL A 170 -7.11 -7.35 -2.06
CA VAL A 170 -7.92 -7.83 -3.21
C VAL A 170 -9.21 -8.55 -2.80
N PRO A 171 -9.25 -9.43 -1.78
CA PRO A 171 -10.47 -10.16 -1.42
C PRO A 171 -11.69 -9.28 -1.11
N TYR A 172 -11.47 -8.05 -0.64
CA TYR A 172 -12.52 -7.17 -0.14
C TYR A 172 -12.50 -5.75 -0.74
N ASP A 173 -11.43 -5.35 -1.44
CA ASP A 173 -11.41 -4.10 -2.19
C ASP A 173 -12.06 -4.29 -3.56
N MET A 174 -13.37 -4.05 -3.62
CA MET A 174 -14.18 -4.13 -4.86
C MET A 174 -13.74 -3.16 -5.97
N PHE A 175 -12.91 -2.17 -5.63
CA PHE A 175 -12.36 -1.19 -6.56
C PHE A 175 -10.87 -1.41 -6.82
N ALA A 176 -10.29 -2.52 -6.34
CA ALA A 176 -8.92 -2.87 -6.61
C ALA A 176 -8.70 -2.98 -8.12
N GLU A 177 -7.68 -2.25 -8.57
CA GLU A 177 -7.14 -2.27 -9.91
C GLU A 177 -5.66 -1.98 -9.78
N PHE A 178 -4.84 -2.78 -10.45
CA PHE A 178 -3.40 -2.56 -10.46
C PHE A 178 -2.74 -3.25 -11.64
N GLU A 179 -1.60 -2.70 -12.00
CA GLU A 179 -0.65 -3.30 -12.91
C GLU A 179 0.73 -3.19 -12.27
N MET A 180 1.41 -4.33 -12.21
CA MET A 180 2.75 -4.46 -11.64
C MET A 180 3.63 -5.19 -12.64
N LEU A 181 4.92 -4.87 -12.63
CA LEU A 181 5.95 -5.63 -13.31
C LEU A 181 6.70 -6.48 -12.29
N ALA A 182 7.11 -7.68 -12.70
CA ALA A 182 7.87 -8.60 -11.87
C ALA A 182 9.00 -9.24 -12.68
N THR A 183 10.17 -9.42 -12.05
CA THR A 183 11.30 -10.12 -12.65
C THR A 183 12.00 -11.00 -11.63
N LEU A 184 12.45 -12.19 -12.05
CA LEU A 184 13.26 -13.08 -11.24
C LEU A 184 14.74 -12.79 -11.49
N HIS A 185 15.45 -12.43 -10.43
CA HIS A 185 16.90 -12.26 -10.47
C HIS A 185 17.51 -12.87 -9.20
N ASP A 186 18.47 -13.77 -9.40
CA ASP A 186 19.30 -14.29 -8.32
C ASP A 186 18.51 -14.95 -7.16
N GLY A 187 17.49 -15.73 -7.55
CA GLY A 187 16.60 -16.45 -6.63
C GLY A 187 15.48 -15.60 -6.01
N THR A 188 15.42 -14.30 -6.31
CA THR A 188 14.45 -13.36 -5.74
C THR A 188 13.57 -12.74 -6.83
N ILE A 189 12.26 -12.66 -6.56
CA ILE A 189 11.29 -11.98 -7.43
C ILE A 189 11.14 -10.54 -6.96
N TYR A 190 11.46 -9.60 -7.83
CA TYR A 190 11.31 -8.17 -7.61
C TYR A 190 10.03 -7.69 -8.26
N ILE A 191 9.20 -6.97 -7.52
CA ILE A 191 7.89 -6.49 -7.99
C ILE A 191 7.86 -4.98 -7.89
N HIS A 192 7.50 -4.31 -8.98
CA HIS A 192 7.38 -2.86 -9.08
C HIS A 192 6.05 -2.47 -9.73
N GLU A 193 5.59 -1.24 -9.50
CA GLU A 193 4.40 -0.71 -10.15
C GLU A 193 4.67 -0.46 -11.65
N ASP A 194 3.71 -0.74 -12.53
CA ASP A 194 3.82 -0.30 -13.93
C ASP A 194 3.51 1.21 -13.98
N PHE A 195 4.56 2.03 -13.99
CA PHE A 195 4.47 3.49 -13.89
C PHE A 195 3.69 4.10 -15.06
N ASP A 196 3.92 3.62 -16.28
CA ASP A 196 3.22 4.09 -17.48
C ASP A 196 1.72 3.77 -17.41
N ALA A 197 1.37 2.54 -16.99
CA ALA A 197 -0.03 2.16 -16.80
C ALA A 197 -0.72 3.01 -15.71
N LYS A 198 0.00 3.33 -14.62
CA LYS A 198 -0.49 4.22 -13.56
C LYS A 198 -0.71 5.65 -14.06
N ALA A 199 0.25 6.20 -14.81
CA ALA A 199 0.15 7.53 -15.40
C ALA A 199 -1.04 7.62 -16.37
N ALA A 200 -1.22 6.61 -17.22
CA ALA A 200 -2.36 6.52 -18.14
C ALA A 200 -3.70 6.43 -17.39
N SER A 201 -3.78 5.63 -16.33
CA SER A 201 -4.97 5.53 -15.48
C SER A 201 -5.34 6.88 -14.83
N ARG A 202 -4.35 7.59 -14.26
CA ARG A 202 -4.55 8.92 -13.68
C ARG A 202 -5.00 9.96 -14.71
N ALA A 203 -4.42 9.94 -15.91
CA ALA A 203 -4.83 10.83 -17.00
C ALA A 203 -6.29 10.59 -17.41
N ALA A 204 -6.72 9.32 -17.51
CA ALA A 204 -8.10 8.95 -17.83
C ALA A 204 -9.10 9.32 -16.72
N GLU A 205 -8.67 9.33 -15.45
CA GLU A 205 -9.52 9.80 -14.34
C GLU A 205 -9.70 11.32 -14.33
N ASN A 206 -8.71 12.08 -14.79
CA ASN A 206 -8.78 13.54 -14.88
C ASN A 206 -9.62 14.02 -16.08
N ASP A 207 -9.76 13.20 -17.13
CA ASP A 207 -10.63 13.45 -18.29
C ASP A 207 -11.73 12.39 -18.42
N PRO A 208 -12.69 12.33 -17.47
CA PRO A 208 -13.74 11.35 -17.53
C PRO A 208 -14.67 11.66 -18.73
N PRO A 209 -15.16 10.63 -19.46
CA PRO A 209 -16.15 10.85 -20.51
C PRO A 209 -17.32 11.65 -19.94
N ARG A 210 -17.71 12.73 -20.64
CA ARG A 210 -18.73 13.69 -20.21
C ARG A 210 -20.01 12.98 -19.77
N THR A 211 -20.12 12.67 -18.49
CA THR A 211 -21.39 12.20 -17.91
C THR A 211 -22.26 13.43 -17.67
N ASN A 212 -23.56 13.33 -17.95
CA ASN A 212 -24.54 14.40 -17.68
C ASN A 212 -24.75 14.69 -16.17
N ARG A 213 -23.85 14.23 -15.28
CA ARG A 213 -23.88 14.54 -13.85
C ARG A 213 -23.16 15.86 -13.62
N ARG A 214 -23.91 16.88 -13.21
CA ARG A 214 -23.33 18.12 -12.68
C ARG A 214 -22.46 17.76 -11.46
N PRO A 215 -21.21 18.26 -11.36
CA PRO A 215 -20.42 18.14 -10.15
C PRO A 215 -21.22 18.69 -8.97
N ASP A 216 -21.26 17.96 -7.85
CA ASP A 216 -21.86 18.49 -6.63
C ASP A 216 -21.02 19.71 -6.19
N PRO A 217 -21.60 20.93 -6.11
CA PRO A 217 -20.86 22.12 -5.71
C PRO A 217 -20.20 22.01 -4.33
N ASN A 218 -20.68 21.09 -3.49
CA ASN A 218 -20.13 20.84 -2.16
C ASN A 218 -19.02 19.77 -2.14
N GLN A 219 -18.75 19.10 -3.26
CA GLN A 219 -17.70 18.09 -3.34
C GLN A 219 -16.33 18.76 -3.46
N GLN A 220 -15.45 18.49 -2.50
CA GLN A 220 -14.07 18.97 -2.53
C GLN A 220 -13.27 18.27 -3.63
N SER A 221 -12.30 18.97 -4.21
CA SER A 221 -11.41 18.41 -5.23
C SER A 221 -10.57 17.25 -4.69
N ARG A 222 -10.09 16.37 -5.58
CA ARG A 222 -9.19 15.27 -5.21
C ARG A 222 -7.90 15.80 -4.58
N GLU A 223 -7.37 16.88 -5.13
CA GLU A 223 -6.16 17.56 -4.64
C GLU A 223 -6.35 18.07 -3.22
N MET A 224 -7.48 18.70 -2.91
CA MET A 224 -7.81 19.14 -1.54
C MET A 224 -7.92 17.96 -0.59
N MET A 225 -8.53 16.85 -1.03
CA MET A 225 -8.61 15.64 -0.20
C MET A 225 -7.25 15.03 0.09
N THR A 226 -6.32 15.07 -0.86
CA THR A 226 -4.93 14.65 -0.66
C THR A 226 -4.22 15.61 0.30
N TYR A 227 -4.36 16.92 0.08
CA TYR A 227 -3.75 17.95 0.93
C TYR A 227 -4.14 17.84 2.40
N TRP A 228 -5.39 17.47 2.69
CA TRP A 228 -5.83 17.22 4.08
C TRP A 228 -4.96 16.20 4.83
N GLY A 229 -4.42 15.20 4.13
CA GLY A 229 -3.45 14.25 4.69
C GLY A 229 -2.16 14.96 5.11
N TYR A 230 -1.49 15.60 4.15
CA TYR A 230 -0.23 16.31 4.40
C TYR A 230 -0.36 17.46 5.41
N LYS A 231 -1.48 18.20 5.40
CA LYS A 231 -1.74 19.22 6.42
C LYS A 231 -1.92 18.57 7.80
N PHE A 232 -2.62 17.44 7.89
CA PHE A 232 -2.77 16.72 9.15
C PHE A 232 -1.41 16.22 9.67
N GLU A 233 -0.56 15.66 8.82
CA GLU A 233 0.82 15.28 9.15
C GLU A 233 1.62 16.48 9.66
N THR A 234 1.62 17.60 8.91
CA THR A 234 2.31 18.84 9.30
C THR A 234 1.89 19.34 10.69
N LEU A 235 0.60 19.20 11.04
CA LEU A 235 0.08 19.61 12.35
C LEU A 235 0.34 18.60 13.47
N ALA A 236 0.49 17.32 13.10
CA ALA A 236 0.57 16.17 14.00
C ALA A 236 2.00 15.68 14.25
N LEU A 237 2.98 16.25 13.57
CA LEU A 237 4.38 15.85 13.63
C LEU A 237 5.27 17.03 14.03
N ILE A 238 6.29 16.75 14.82
CA ILE A 238 7.33 17.70 15.25
C ILE A 238 8.73 17.08 15.03
N PRO A 239 9.78 17.90 14.83
CA PRO A 239 11.08 17.39 14.37
C PRO A 239 11.91 16.62 15.40
N ASP A 240 11.56 16.71 16.68
CA ASP A 240 12.22 15.95 17.75
C ASP A 240 11.20 15.68 18.87
N VAL A 241 11.61 14.96 19.91
CA VAL A 241 10.77 14.73 21.09
C VAL A 241 10.26 16.05 21.68
N PRO A 242 9.04 16.10 22.24
CA PRO A 242 8.40 17.34 22.69
C PRO A 242 9.26 18.20 23.63
N GLN A 243 10.14 17.59 24.42
CA GLN A 243 11.02 18.28 25.37
C GLN A 243 12.13 19.09 24.69
N LYS A 244 12.45 18.81 23.43
CA LYS A 244 13.53 19.47 22.68
C LYS A 244 13.03 20.46 21.64
N VAL A 245 11.72 20.53 21.42
CA VAL A 245 11.09 21.43 20.45
C VAL A 245 10.62 22.69 21.17
N SER A 246 10.91 23.87 20.62
CA SER A 246 10.50 25.13 21.25
C SER A 246 8.97 25.27 21.26
N PRO A 247 8.39 25.88 22.32
CA PRO A 247 6.96 26.18 22.34
C PRO A 247 6.52 27.04 21.15
N GLU A 248 7.36 27.98 20.72
CA GLU A 248 7.11 28.82 19.55
C GLU A 248 6.97 28.01 18.26
N PHE A 249 7.82 27.00 18.05
CA PHE A 249 7.69 26.10 16.89
C PHE A 249 6.36 25.35 16.94
N ILE A 250 6.04 24.79 18.11
CA ILE A 250 4.79 24.07 18.34
C ILE A 250 3.60 24.99 18.01
N GLU A 251 3.53 26.19 18.57
CA GLU A 251 2.43 27.14 18.33
C GLU A 251 2.33 27.57 16.86
N ASN A 252 3.46 27.77 16.18
CA ASN A 252 3.48 28.25 14.80
C ASN A 252 3.28 27.16 13.73
N ARG A 253 3.24 25.87 14.11
CA ARG A 253 3.02 24.76 13.15
C ARG A 253 1.72 24.88 12.34
N THR A 254 0.71 25.59 12.85
CA THR A 254 -0.53 25.84 12.10
C THR A 254 -0.32 26.67 10.84
N LYS A 255 0.70 27.53 10.85
CA LYS A 255 1.09 28.43 9.76
C LYS A 255 2.23 27.86 8.90
N ALA A 256 2.74 26.68 9.24
CA ALA A 256 3.81 26.05 8.48
C ALA A 256 3.35 25.76 7.04
N VAL A 257 4.26 26.00 6.09
CA VAL A 257 4.07 25.59 4.70
C VAL A 257 4.05 24.07 4.67
N VAL A 258 3.02 23.50 4.06
CA VAL A 258 2.89 22.06 3.90
C VAL A 258 3.76 21.63 2.72
N SER A 259 4.48 20.52 2.91
CA SER A 259 5.31 19.88 1.88
C SER A 259 5.22 18.37 2.03
N ASN A 260 5.28 17.64 0.91
CA ASN A 260 5.40 16.17 0.88
C ASN A 260 6.75 15.69 0.32
N TYR A 261 7.77 16.57 0.30
CA TYR A 261 9.11 16.26 -0.19
C TYR A 261 9.87 15.34 0.76
N ALA A 262 9.94 15.73 2.05
CA ALA A 262 10.68 15.00 3.06
C ALA A 262 9.90 13.76 3.51
N GLN A 263 10.58 12.63 3.59
CA GLN A 263 9.98 11.33 3.91
C GLN A 263 10.98 10.46 4.66
N HIS A 264 10.50 9.51 5.46
CA HIS A 264 11.33 8.46 6.04
C HIS A 264 10.81 7.08 5.63
N CYS A 265 11.69 6.26 5.06
CA CYS A 265 11.37 4.93 4.58
C CYS A 265 12.03 3.86 5.47
N SER A 266 11.21 2.95 5.99
CA SER A 266 11.65 1.74 6.67
C SER A 266 11.71 0.57 5.69
N ILE A 267 12.79 -0.21 5.72
CA ILE A 267 12.93 -1.46 4.97
C ILE A 267 12.87 -2.61 5.96
N VAL A 268 11.82 -3.41 5.89
CA VAL A 268 11.56 -4.52 6.80
C VAL A 268 11.71 -5.86 6.11
N ARG A 269 12.15 -6.87 6.86
CA ARG A 269 12.05 -8.28 6.49
C ARG A 269 10.89 -8.93 7.23
N THR A 270 10.06 -9.67 6.51
CA THR A 270 8.90 -10.41 7.02
C THR A 270 8.76 -11.74 6.27
N ALA A 271 7.71 -12.51 6.56
CA ALA A 271 7.34 -13.69 5.78
C ALA A 271 5.83 -13.93 5.80
N PHE A 272 5.30 -14.45 4.70
CA PHE A 272 3.91 -14.90 4.55
C PHE A 272 3.90 -16.37 4.12
N GLY A 273 3.38 -17.24 4.98
CA GLY A 273 3.51 -18.68 4.81
C GLY A 273 5.00 -19.08 4.75
N PRO A 274 5.43 -19.83 3.71
CA PRO A 274 6.82 -20.22 3.55
C PRO A 274 7.69 -19.13 2.89
N HIS A 275 7.12 -18.01 2.44
CA HIS A 275 7.82 -17.04 1.59
C HIS A 275 8.37 -15.87 2.40
N GLY A 276 9.69 -15.68 2.36
CA GLY A 276 10.37 -14.51 2.88
C GLY A 276 10.16 -13.30 1.96
N ILE A 277 9.93 -12.13 2.56
CA ILE A 277 9.68 -10.89 1.82
C ILE A 277 10.46 -9.74 2.46
N VAL A 278 11.07 -8.91 1.62
CA VAL A 278 11.56 -7.58 1.99
C VAL A 278 10.60 -6.52 1.45
N LEU A 279 10.15 -5.64 2.33
CA LEU A 279 9.23 -4.55 2.01
C LEU A 279 9.87 -3.22 2.39
N GLY A 280 9.91 -2.28 1.45
CA GLY A 280 10.18 -0.88 1.74
C GLY A 280 8.90 -0.08 1.85
N GLY A 281 8.84 0.90 2.73
CA GLY A 281 7.77 1.88 2.68
C GLY A 281 7.94 3.04 3.65
N GLU A 282 7.32 4.15 3.29
CA GLU A 282 7.22 5.33 4.12
C GLU A 282 6.47 5.04 5.43
N VAL A 283 6.97 5.64 6.51
CA VAL A 283 6.37 5.69 7.84
C VAL A 283 6.27 7.15 8.28
N ASP A 284 5.15 7.53 8.88
CA ASP A 284 4.84 8.96 9.09
C ASP A 284 5.60 9.56 10.28
N GLY A 285 5.99 8.74 11.26
CA GLY A 285 6.78 9.18 12.41
C GLY A 285 6.75 8.22 13.58
N LEU A 286 7.28 8.66 14.72
CA LEU A 286 7.38 7.88 15.95
C LEU A 286 6.40 8.35 17.02
N TRP A 287 5.81 7.40 17.75
CA TRP A 287 5.00 7.69 18.94
C TRP A 287 5.86 8.08 20.16
N HIS A 288 7.01 7.43 20.30
CA HIS A 288 8.06 7.72 21.29
C HIS A 288 9.43 7.32 20.72
N PRO A 289 10.55 7.71 21.34
CA PRO A 289 11.88 7.28 20.88
C PRO A 289 12.00 5.76 20.72
N LYS A 290 12.83 5.33 19.76
CA LYS A 290 13.20 3.92 19.57
C LYS A 290 13.84 3.38 20.85
N SER A 291 13.58 2.11 21.16
CA SER A 291 14.27 1.43 22.27
C SER A 291 15.75 1.25 21.93
N SER A 292 16.60 1.16 22.96
CA SER A 292 17.98 0.71 22.78
C SER A 292 18.08 -0.79 22.47
N ASP A 293 17.02 -1.55 22.74
CA ASP A 293 16.91 -2.96 22.37
C ASP A 293 16.60 -3.09 20.86
N PRO A 294 17.52 -3.66 20.05
CA PRO A 294 17.32 -3.80 18.61
C PRO A 294 16.22 -4.81 18.24
N ASP A 295 15.81 -5.69 19.16
CA ASP A 295 14.70 -6.63 18.95
C ASP A 295 13.34 -6.03 19.31
N ALA A 296 13.33 -4.87 19.96
CA ALA A 296 12.10 -4.19 20.33
C ALA A 296 11.36 -3.67 19.08
N PRO A 297 10.01 -3.67 19.10
CA PRO A 297 9.23 -2.95 18.12
C PRO A 297 9.70 -1.50 17.97
N ILE A 298 9.84 -1.04 16.73
CA ILE A 298 9.94 0.40 16.49
C ILE A 298 8.51 0.98 16.63
N PRO A 299 8.32 2.04 17.45
CA PRO A 299 7.01 2.60 17.75
C PRO A 299 6.52 3.52 16.62
N TRP A 300 6.60 3.02 15.38
CA TRP A 300 6.09 3.69 14.20
C TRP A 300 4.59 3.97 14.33
N ILE A 301 4.18 5.10 13.75
CA ILE A 301 2.77 5.47 13.59
C ILE A 301 2.43 5.70 12.13
N GLU A 302 1.14 5.54 11.83
CA GLU A 302 0.53 5.94 10.57
C GLU A 302 -0.54 7.01 10.87
N LEU A 303 -0.52 8.10 10.14
CA LEU A 303 -1.47 9.19 10.19
C LEU A 303 -2.47 9.06 9.03
N LYS A 304 -3.75 9.19 9.36
CA LYS A 304 -4.83 9.17 8.37
C LYS A 304 -5.84 10.27 8.67
N THR A 305 -6.51 10.73 7.63
CA THR A 305 -7.71 11.55 7.80
C THR A 305 -8.95 10.82 7.32
N SER A 306 -10.08 11.05 7.98
CA SER A 306 -11.39 10.58 7.51
C SER A 306 -12.46 11.64 7.80
N GLU A 307 -13.53 11.61 7.01
CA GLU A 307 -14.77 12.28 7.38
C GLU A 307 -15.29 11.69 8.70
N GLU A 308 -15.71 12.54 9.62
CA GLU A 308 -16.34 12.15 10.89
C GLU A 308 -17.62 11.37 10.64
N LEU A 309 -17.91 10.42 11.52
CA LEU A 309 -19.22 9.78 11.54
C LEU A 309 -20.25 10.79 12.06
N PRO A 310 -21.48 10.80 11.52
CA PRO A 310 -22.54 11.62 12.10
C PRO A 310 -22.82 11.17 13.54
N PRO A 311 -23.38 12.04 14.41
CA PRO A 311 -23.61 11.73 15.82
C PRO A 311 -24.38 10.42 16.08
N TYR A 312 -25.26 10.05 15.16
CA TYR A 312 -25.99 8.79 15.14
C TYR A 312 -25.72 8.07 13.81
N PRO A 313 -24.62 7.29 13.71
CA PRO A 313 -24.24 6.67 12.46
C PRO A 313 -25.18 5.54 12.09
N HIS A 314 -25.63 5.52 10.84
CA HIS A 314 -26.33 4.38 10.28
C HIS A 314 -25.34 3.28 9.91
N ASN A 315 -25.83 2.05 9.75
CA ASN A 315 -25.00 0.90 9.37
C ASN A 315 -24.16 1.17 8.10
N ARG A 316 -24.68 1.96 7.15
CA ARG A 316 -23.94 2.35 5.94
C ARG A 316 -22.72 3.22 6.23
N ASP A 317 -22.80 4.12 7.21
CA ASP A 317 -21.72 5.02 7.57
C ASP A 317 -20.59 4.25 8.26
N ILE A 318 -20.97 3.34 9.16
CA ILE A 318 -20.05 2.39 9.82
C ILE A 318 -19.37 1.51 8.77
N LEU A 319 -20.15 0.89 7.87
CA LEU A 319 -19.62 0.05 6.78
C LEU A 319 -18.64 0.81 5.88
N LYS A 320 -18.93 2.07 5.55
CA LYS A 320 -18.03 2.93 4.76
C LYS A 320 -16.69 3.14 5.49
N PHE A 321 -16.73 3.40 6.79
CA PHE A 321 -15.52 3.58 7.59
C PHE A 321 -14.75 2.28 7.76
N GLU A 322 -15.41 1.18 8.11
CA GLU A 322 -14.77 -0.13 8.28
C GLU A 322 -14.13 -0.63 6.97
N ARG A 323 -14.69 -0.33 5.79
CA ARG A 323 -14.03 -0.59 4.51
C ARG A 323 -12.73 0.21 4.33
N LYS A 324 -12.62 1.43 4.87
CA LYS A 324 -11.33 2.17 4.88
C LYS A 324 -10.33 1.54 5.82
N LEU A 325 -10.79 1.03 6.96
CA LEU A 325 -9.93 0.36 7.94
C LEU A 325 -9.18 -0.84 7.35
N LEU A 326 -9.70 -1.49 6.30
CA LEU A 326 -8.97 -2.53 5.56
C LEU A 326 -7.62 -2.01 5.03
N LYS A 327 -7.62 -0.84 4.38
CA LYS A 327 -6.39 -0.25 3.81
C LYS A 327 -5.47 0.28 4.90
N PHE A 328 -6.04 0.92 5.92
CA PHE A 328 -5.26 1.42 7.06
C PHE A 328 -4.55 0.26 7.75
N TRP A 329 -5.28 -0.83 8.03
CA TRP A 329 -4.71 -2.04 8.61
C TRP A 329 -3.64 -2.64 7.71
N ALA A 330 -3.91 -2.91 6.43
CA ALA A 330 -2.95 -3.57 5.55
C ALA A 330 -1.66 -2.74 5.39
N GLN A 331 -1.78 -1.43 5.21
CA GLN A 331 -0.63 -0.52 5.07
C GLN A 331 0.29 -0.57 6.29
N SER A 332 -0.30 -0.46 7.48
CA SER A 332 0.43 -0.42 8.75
C SER A 332 0.93 -1.80 9.17
N PHE A 333 0.12 -2.85 8.99
CA PHE A 333 0.45 -4.23 9.35
C PHE A 333 1.70 -4.73 8.61
N LEU A 334 1.82 -4.41 7.32
CA LEU A 334 2.91 -4.88 6.46
C LEU A 334 4.30 -4.33 6.86
N LEU A 335 4.36 -3.14 7.46
CA LEU A 335 5.60 -2.55 8.00
C LEU A 335 5.76 -2.73 9.51
N GLY A 336 4.80 -3.38 10.17
CA GLY A 336 4.83 -3.53 11.63
C GLY A 336 4.54 -2.23 12.39
N VAL A 337 3.88 -1.27 11.77
CA VAL A 337 3.44 -0.01 12.39
C VAL A 337 2.42 -0.31 13.48
N GLU A 338 2.67 0.20 14.69
CA GLU A 338 1.89 -0.19 15.87
C GLU A 338 0.53 0.47 15.93
N LYS A 339 0.45 1.74 15.51
CA LYS A 339 -0.72 2.59 15.73
C LYS A 339 -1.08 3.36 14.46
N VAL A 340 -2.38 3.38 14.16
CA VAL A 340 -2.98 4.26 13.16
C VAL A 340 -3.73 5.36 13.89
N ILE A 341 -3.35 6.61 13.65
CA ILE A 341 -3.97 7.79 14.25
C ILE A 341 -4.84 8.45 13.20
N VAL A 342 -6.14 8.49 13.45
CA VAL A 342 -7.12 9.00 12.51
C VAL A 342 -7.63 10.36 12.97
N GLY A 343 -7.32 11.41 12.21
CA GLY A 343 -7.96 12.71 12.31
C GLY A 343 -9.32 12.70 11.62
N PHE A 344 -10.40 12.70 12.41
CA PHE A 344 -11.76 12.84 11.90
C PHE A 344 -12.09 14.31 11.70
N ARG A 345 -12.44 14.67 10.47
CA ARG A 345 -12.77 16.03 10.05
C ARG A 345 -14.20 16.15 9.56
N SER A 346 -14.74 17.36 9.60
CA SER A 346 -15.98 17.68 8.90
C SER A 346 -15.82 17.61 7.38
N LYS A 347 -16.92 17.78 6.64
CA LYS A 347 -16.89 17.92 5.18
C LYS A 347 -16.12 19.15 4.72
N GLN A 348 -16.07 20.18 5.56
CA GLN A 348 -15.35 21.43 5.31
C GLN A 348 -13.87 21.37 5.72
N GLY A 349 -13.34 20.19 6.08
CA GLY A 349 -11.92 20.06 6.43
C GLY A 349 -11.57 20.46 7.86
N ILE A 350 -12.54 20.78 8.72
CA ILE A 350 -12.26 21.14 10.11
C ILE A 350 -12.00 19.87 10.92
N LEU A 351 -10.84 19.75 11.55
CA LEU A 351 -10.50 18.63 12.43
C LEU A 351 -11.39 18.64 13.69
N LYS A 352 -12.10 17.55 13.94
CA LYS A 352 -13.11 17.42 15.02
C LYS A 352 -12.67 16.47 16.11
N VAL A 353 -12.17 15.30 15.74
CA VAL A 353 -11.80 14.22 16.67
C VAL A 353 -10.51 13.58 16.20
N ILE A 354 -9.75 13.03 17.13
CA ILE A 354 -8.56 12.22 16.85
C ILE A 354 -8.70 10.94 17.63
N ASP A 355 -8.68 9.80 16.94
CA ASP A 355 -8.67 8.48 17.55
C ASP A 355 -7.38 7.74 17.21
N VAL A 356 -6.93 6.91 18.14
CA VAL A 356 -5.75 6.06 18.00
C VAL A 356 -6.20 4.60 17.97
N TYR A 357 -5.86 3.91 16.89
CA TYR A 357 -6.17 2.50 16.67
C TYR A 357 -4.88 1.68 16.76
N GLU A 358 -4.82 0.71 17.66
CA GLU A 358 -3.76 -0.31 17.62
C GLU A 358 -3.96 -1.17 16.37
N THR A 359 -2.97 -1.21 15.47
CA THR A 359 -3.05 -1.91 14.18
C THR A 359 -3.51 -3.35 14.34
N VAL A 360 -2.98 -4.06 15.34
CA VAL A 360 -3.30 -5.46 15.64
C VAL A 360 -4.74 -5.69 16.06
N ARG A 361 -5.43 -4.65 16.57
CA ARG A 361 -6.83 -4.76 17.03
C ARG A 361 -7.85 -4.50 15.93
N ILE A 362 -7.45 -3.82 14.85
CA ILE A 362 -8.36 -3.38 13.78
C ILE A 362 -9.19 -4.55 13.19
N PRO A 363 -8.61 -5.71 12.82
CA PRO A 363 -9.41 -6.82 12.28
C PRO A 363 -10.46 -7.34 13.27
N GLY A 364 -10.11 -7.41 14.56
CA GLY A 364 -11.02 -7.85 15.62
C GLY A 364 -12.15 -6.85 15.86
N MET A 365 -11.89 -5.55 15.68
CA MET A 365 -12.92 -4.50 15.76
C MET A 365 -13.94 -4.66 14.63
N VAL A 366 -13.49 -4.78 13.39
CA VAL A 366 -14.38 -4.95 12.22
C VAL A 366 -15.19 -6.24 12.31
N ARG A 367 -14.59 -7.33 12.78
CA ARG A 367 -15.29 -8.61 13.00
C ARG A 367 -16.46 -8.48 13.99
N ARG A 368 -16.32 -7.65 15.03
CA ARG A 368 -17.40 -7.37 16.00
C ARG A 368 -18.40 -6.32 15.51
N GLY A 369 -18.01 -5.50 14.53
CA GLY A 369 -18.84 -4.51 13.87
C GLY A 369 -19.60 -5.11 12.68
N THR A 370 -19.35 -4.62 11.47
CA THR A 370 -20.09 -5.08 10.27
C THR A 370 -19.60 -6.42 9.73
N GLY A 371 -18.39 -6.84 10.11
CA GLY A 371 -17.75 -8.05 9.57
C GLY A 371 -17.49 -7.97 8.06
N CYS A 372 -17.39 -6.76 7.48
CA CYS A 372 -17.33 -6.56 6.03
C CYS A 372 -16.01 -7.03 5.37
N TRP A 373 -14.98 -7.31 6.15
CA TRP A 373 -13.75 -7.96 5.72
C TRP A 373 -13.15 -8.76 6.87
N ASP A 374 -12.29 -9.72 6.53
CA ASP A 374 -11.59 -10.56 7.51
C ASP A 374 -10.08 -10.56 7.24
N GLY A 375 -9.30 -10.24 8.30
CA GLY A 375 -7.85 -10.15 8.19
C GLY A 375 -7.18 -11.48 7.86
N ASN A 376 -7.70 -12.62 8.35
CA ASN A 376 -7.11 -13.92 8.05
C ASN A 376 -7.29 -14.26 6.56
N THR A 377 -8.47 -13.98 5.99
CA THR A 377 -8.71 -14.13 4.55
C THR A 377 -7.73 -13.32 3.72
N CYS A 378 -7.47 -12.05 4.08
CA CYS A 378 -6.48 -11.21 3.40
C CYS A 378 -5.06 -11.82 3.44
N ILE A 379 -4.64 -12.31 4.60
CA ILE A 379 -3.32 -12.92 4.81
C ILE A 379 -3.20 -14.24 4.00
N ASN A 380 -4.22 -15.09 4.08
CA ASN A 380 -4.25 -16.38 3.40
C ASN A 380 -4.25 -16.22 1.89
N PHE A 381 -5.03 -15.24 1.39
CA PHE A 381 -5.02 -14.85 -0.02
C PHE A 381 -3.63 -14.41 -0.46
N ALA A 382 -2.99 -13.51 0.28
CA ALA A 382 -1.65 -13.03 -0.01
C ALA A 382 -0.63 -14.18 -0.06
N ALA A 383 -0.62 -15.08 0.94
CA ALA A 383 0.30 -16.21 0.98
C ALA A 383 0.07 -17.19 -0.19
N ALA A 384 -1.19 -17.48 -0.53
CA ALA A 384 -1.53 -18.33 -1.66
C ALA A 384 -1.13 -17.69 -3.00
N PHE A 385 -1.36 -16.38 -3.14
CA PHE A 385 -0.96 -15.66 -4.34
C PHE A 385 0.55 -15.62 -4.52
N LEU A 386 1.32 -15.35 -3.47
CA LEU A 386 2.79 -15.39 -3.51
C LEU A 386 3.31 -16.79 -3.88
N THR A 387 2.68 -17.85 -3.35
CA THR A 387 2.99 -19.23 -3.76
C THR A 387 2.80 -19.42 -5.25
N HIS A 388 1.65 -18.99 -5.78
CA HIS A 388 1.34 -19.10 -7.19
C HIS A 388 2.29 -18.26 -8.06
N LEU A 389 2.65 -17.06 -7.62
CA LEU A 389 3.57 -16.16 -8.32
C LEU A 389 4.97 -16.79 -8.41
N LYS A 390 5.48 -17.36 -7.30
CA LYS A 390 6.78 -18.05 -7.28
C LYS A 390 6.81 -19.30 -8.16
N GLN A 391 5.69 -20.02 -8.25
CA GLN A 391 5.55 -21.17 -9.16
C GLN A 391 5.46 -20.77 -10.64
N THR A 392 5.02 -19.54 -10.92
CA THR A 392 4.82 -19.04 -12.29
C THR A 392 6.08 -18.36 -12.84
N ILE A 393 6.77 -17.57 -12.01
CA ILE A 393 7.99 -16.84 -12.40
C ILE A 393 9.21 -17.67 -12.05
N THR A 394 9.58 -18.60 -12.94
CA THR A 394 10.69 -19.55 -12.73
C THR A 394 11.91 -19.26 -13.59
N GLY A 395 11.81 -18.35 -14.56
CA GLY A 395 12.87 -18.03 -15.50
C GLY A 395 13.10 -16.53 -15.67
N GLN A 396 14.09 -16.19 -16.49
CA GLN A 396 14.39 -14.81 -16.84
C GLN A 396 13.26 -14.14 -17.61
N GLY A 397 13.26 -12.81 -17.58
CA GLY A 397 12.32 -11.97 -18.30
C GLY A 397 11.52 -11.07 -17.38
N VAL A 398 10.52 -10.42 -17.98
CA VAL A 398 9.61 -9.51 -17.30
C VAL A 398 8.21 -10.07 -17.40
N TYR A 399 7.51 -10.07 -16.27
CA TYR A 399 6.15 -10.54 -16.13
C TYR A 399 5.28 -9.36 -15.71
N ARG A 400 4.09 -9.27 -16.29
CA ARG A 400 3.05 -8.35 -15.87
C ARG A 400 2.07 -9.09 -14.96
N VAL A 401 1.81 -8.51 -13.80
CA VAL A 401 0.79 -8.95 -12.85
C VAL A 401 -0.31 -7.91 -12.83
N ARG A 402 -1.51 -8.28 -13.29
CA ARG A 402 -2.61 -7.33 -13.52
C ARG A 402 -3.90 -7.78 -12.83
N LEU A 403 -4.54 -6.85 -12.14
CA LEU A 403 -5.94 -6.96 -11.74
C LEU A 403 -6.71 -5.83 -12.41
N ARG A 404 -7.67 -6.20 -13.27
CA ARG A 404 -8.60 -5.24 -13.88
C ARG A 404 -9.65 -4.81 -12.88
N LYS A 405 -10.21 -3.60 -13.06
CA LYS A 405 -11.35 -3.13 -12.27
C LYS A 405 -12.49 -4.14 -12.26
N ARG A 406 -12.93 -4.56 -11.06
CA ARG A 406 -13.94 -5.61 -10.85
C ARG A 406 -13.58 -6.98 -11.45
N GLY A 407 -12.29 -7.23 -11.69
CA GLY A 407 -11.78 -8.50 -12.17
C GLY A 407 -12.01 -9.61 -11.13
N THR A 408 -12.22 -10.82 -11.62
CA THR A 408 -12.43 -12.03 -10.79
C THR A 408 -11.14 -12.83 -10.59
N HIS A 409 -10.07 -12.47 -11.31
CA HIS A 409 -8.78 -13.14 -11.32
C HIS A 409 -7.65 -12.10 -11.39
N ILE A 410 -6.48 -12.46 -10.86
CA ILE A 410 -5.22 -11.75 -11.16
C ILE A 410 -4.58 -12.47 -12.35
N GLU A 411 -4.26 -11.70 -13.41
CA GLU A 411 -3.59 -12.17 -14.63
C GLU A 411 -2.08 -12.05 -14.46
N ILE A 412 -1.32 -13.10 -14.80
CA ILE A 412 0.15 -13.10 -14.86
C ILE A 412 0.57 -13.46 -16.28
N SER A 413 1.24 -12.56 -16.98
CA SER A 413 1.71 -12.79 -18.35
C SER A 413 3.16 -12.37 -18.54
N LYS A 414 3.92 -13.16 -19.30
CA LYS A 414 5.30 -12.79 -19.67
C LYS A 414 5.24 -11.71 -20.75
N THR A 415 5.88 -10.57 -20.51
CA THR A 415 5.90 -9.41 -21.43
C THR A 415 7.24 -9.25 -22.15
N ALA A 416 8.33 -9.78 -21.58
CA ALA A 416 9.63 -9.84 -22.22
C ALA A 416 10.35 -11.14 -21.85
N GLU A 417 11.03 -11.75 -22.83
CA GLU A 417 11.76 -13.01 -22.63
C GLU A 417 13.05 -12.85 -21.83
N GLN A 418 13.65 -11.66 -21.88
CA GLN A 418 14.94 -11.34 -21.27
C GLN A 418 14.92 -9.97 -20.59
N GLY A 419 15.94 -9.71 -19.79
CA GLY A 419 16.11 -8.45 -19.06
C GLY A 419 15.21 -8.35 -17.83
N THR A 420 15.31 -7.20 -17.17
CA THR A 420 14.66 -6.92 -15.87
C THR A 420 13.56 -5.87 -15.97
N GLY A 421 13.29 -5.34 -17.17
CA GLY A 421 12.25 -4.32 -17.38
C GLY A 421 12.54 -3.00 -16.68
N LYS A 422 13.83 -2.70 -16.42
CA LYS A 422 14.30 -1.58 -15.60
C LYS A 422 13.84 -1.60 -14.13
N ILE A 423 13.22 -2.68 -13.68
CA ILE A 423 12.86 -2.88 -12.26
C ILE A 423 14.11 -2.85 -11.36
N LEU A 424 15.23 -3.36 -11.89
CA LEU A 424 16.51 -3.44 -11.20
C LEU A 424 17.47 -2.40 -11.76
N SER A 425 18.00 -1.55 -10.89
CA SER A 425 19.00 -0.55 -11.24
C SER A 425 20.30 -1.22 -11.71
N LYS A 426 21.06 -0.51 -12.54
CA LYS A 426 22.37 -1.00 -13.00
C LYS A 426 23.32 -1.22 -11.82
N GLU A 427 23.36 -0.28 -10.88
CA GLU A 427 24.18 -0.37 -9.66
C GLU A 427 23.91 -1.67 -8.89
N PHE A 428 22.64 -2.06 -8.76
CA PHE A 428 22.26 -3.30 -8.10
C PHE A 428 22.74 -4.54 -8.84
N LEU A 429 22.59 -4.55 -10.18
CA LEU A 429 23.01 -5.68 -11.02
C LEU A 429 24.53 -5.86 -11.03
N ASP A 430 25.27 -4.76 -11.08
CA ASP A 430 26.74 -4.76 -11.03
C ASP A 430 27.20 -5.37 -9.67
N TRP A 431 26.62 -4.90 -8.55
CA TRP A 431 26.89 -5.46 -7.22
C TRP A 431 26.61 -6.97 -7.12
N ARG A 432 25.44 -7.43 -7.60
CA ARG A 432 25.08 -8.86 -7.55
C ARG A 432 25.92 -9.74 -8.45
N SER A 433 26.58 -9.17 -9.46
CA SER A 433 27.53 -9.90 -10.30
C SER A 433 28.88 -10.05 -9.59
N GLU A 434 29.39 -8.98 -8.98
CA GLU A 434 30.62 -9.01 -8.17
C GLU A 434 30.51 -9.97 -6.97
N ASP A 435 29.37 -9.98 -6.28
CA ASP A 435 29.12 -10.84 -5.12
C ASP A 435 29.18 -12.33 -5.49
N LYS A 436 28.63 -12.70 -6.67
CA LYS A 436 28.71 -14.07 -7.20
C LYS A 436 30.13 -14.48 -7.58
N GLU A 437 30.90 -13.57 -8.16
CA GLU A 437 32.31 -13.83 -8.49
C GLU A 437 33.12 -14.09 -7.22
N LYS A 438 32.83 -13.38 -6.12
CA LYS A 438 33.45 -13.64 -4.81
C LYS A 438 33.04 -14.98 -4.21
N GLU A 439 31.74 -15.32 -4.24
CA GLU A 439 31.26 -16.62 -3.76
C GLU A 439 31.91 -17.77 -4.54
N THR A 440 31.99 -17.65 -5.87
CA THR A 440 32.62 -18.67 -6.72
C THR A 440 34.14 -18.73 -6.56
N ALA A 441 34.84 -17.61 -6.36
CA ALA A 441 36.28 -17.62 -6.08
C ALA A 441 36.62 -18.18 -4.69
N GLY A 442 35.82 -17.87 -3.67
CA GLY A 442 36.00 -18.39 -2.31
C GLY A 442 35.78 -19.90 -2.19
N ASP A 443 34.93 -20.49 -3.04
CA ASP A 443 34.70 -21.95 -3.11
C ASP A 443 35.84 -22.69 -3.84
N VAL A 444 36.61 -21.99 -4.70
CA VAL A 444 37.76 -22.57 -5.44
C VAL A 444 39.03 -22.61 -4.58
N ASP A 445 39.18 -21.71 -3.60
CA ASP A 445 40.32 -21.68 -2.67
C ASP A 445 40.20 -22.67 -1.48
N ASN A 446 39.18 -23.54 -1.48
CA ASN A 446 39.05 -24.61 -0.47
C ASN A 446 38.88 -26.02 -1.09
N PRO A 447 39.89 -26.57 -1.78
CA PRO A 447 39.86 -27.96 -2.20
C PRO A 447 40.30 -28.87 -1.05
N ALA A 448 39.37 -29.71 -0.57
CA ALA A 448 39.57 -30.99 0.12
C ALA A 448 40.29 -30.99 1.49
N ALA A 449 39.52 -31.26 2.55
CA ALA A 449 39.95 -32.18 3.59
C ALA A 449 39.48 -33.60 3.21
N GLU A 450 40.18 -34.22 2.26
CA GLU A 450 40.22 -35.68 2.15
C GLU A 450 41.23 -36.20 3.18
N ALA A 451 40.74 -36.98 4.14
CA ALA A 451 41.49 -37.92 4.96
C ALA A 451 40.46 -38.88 5.58
N ASP A 452 40.57 -40.21 5.60
CA ASP A 452 41.48 -41.21 5.07
C ASP A 452 40.77 -42.56 5.40
N PRO A 453 40.63 -43.56 4.51
CA PRO A 453 40.01 -44.82 4.87
C PRO A 453 41.08 -45.84 5.32
N SER A 454 41.47 -45.84 6.60
CA SER A 454 41.90 -47.06 7.33
C SER A 454 42.39 -46.77 8.75
N SER A 455 41.73 -47.38 9.76
CA SER A 455 42.28 -48.03 10.97
C SER A 455 41.13 -48.44 11.90
#